data_AF-A0A661YA77-F1
#
_entry.id   AF-A0A661YA77-F1
#
_cell.length_a   1.000
_cell.length_b   1.000
_cell.length_c   1.000
_cell.angle_alpha   90.00
_cell.angle_beta   90.00
_cell.angle_gamma   90.00
#
_symmetry.space_group_name_H-M   'P 1'
#
loop_
_entity.id
_entity.type
_entity.pdbx_description
1 polymer ?
#
loop_
_entity_poly.entity_id
_entity_poly.type
_entity_poly.pdbx_seq_one_letter_code
_entity_poly.pdbx_strand_id
1 'polypeptide(L)'
;MFQLSEDEINQVVSQIVIPSKSYFGGAKPFAFTEQGVAMLSGILKSDRAIDMNIAIMRAFIQMRRMISSYKILERKINEMENKYDKNFPLYLRHLNS
;
A
#
# COMPACT_ATOMS: atom_id res chain seq x y z
N MET A 1 4.38 -2.06 -13.89
CA MET A 1 4.57 -3.44 -13.40
C MET A 1 5.83 -3.47 -12.56
N PHE A 2 5.89 -4.30 -11.54
CA PHE A 2 7.09 -4.49 -10.72
C PHE A 2 7.34 -5.97 -10.50
N GLN A 3 8.61 -6.33 -10.29
CA GLN A 3 9.01 -7.71 -10.05
C GLN A 3 8.79 -8.03 -8.56
N LEU A 4 8.19 -9.19 -8.27
CA LEU A 4 8.02 -9.63 -6.88
C LEU A 4 9.38 -10.00 -6.26
N SER A 5 9.54 -9.67 -4.98
CA SER A 5 10.64 -10.13 -4.14
C SER A 5 10.54 -11.62 -3.83
N GLU A 6 11.62 -12.22 -3.33
CA GLU A 6 11.60 -13.66 -3.02
C GLU A 6 10.59 -14.05 -1.94
N ASP A 7 10.40 -13.18 -0.95
CA ASP A 7 9.44 -13.39 0.14
C ASP A 7 8.00 -13.31 -0.37
N GLU A 8 7.70 -12.33 -1.23
CA GLU A 8 6.38 -12.19 -1.87
C GLU A 8 6.07 -13.37 -2.80
N ILE A 9 7.08 -13.87 -3.53
CA ILE A 9 6.92 -15.06 -4.36
C ILE A 9 6.53 -16.28 -3.51
N ASN A 10 7.17 -16.47 -2.36
CA ASN A 10 6.85 -17.58 -1.47
C ASN A 10 5.41 -17.52 -0.92
N GLN A 11 4.88 -16.31 -0.70
CA GLN A 11 3.48 -16.10 -0.29
C GLN A 11 2.47 -16.34 -1.43
N VAL A 12 2.85 -16.09 -2.68
CA VAL A 12 1.97 -16.28 -3.85
C VAL A 12 1.98 -17.74 -4.33
N VAL A 13 3.12 -18.42 -4.19
CA VAL A 13 3.30 -19.82 -4.61
C VAL A 13 2.62 -20.81 -3.65
N SER A 14 2.32 -20.40 -2.42
CA SER A 14 1.62 -21.22 -1.43
C SER A 14 0.27 -20.60 -1.13
N GLN A 15 -0.82 -21.24 -1.56
CA GLN A 15 -2.05 -21.44 -0.78
C GLN A 15 -3.23 -21.90 -1.65
N ILE A 16 -3.22 -21.68 -2.98
CA ILE A 16 -4.44 -21.96 -3.79
C ILE A 16 -4.18 -22.84 -5.02
N VAL A 17 -3.36 -22.47 -6.03
CA VAL A 17 -3.26 -23.28 -7.28
C VAL A 17 -1.90 -23.22 -8.01
N ILE A 18 -0.96 -22.34 -7.63
CA ILE A 18 0.27 -22.14 -8.42
C ILE A 18 1.32 -23.20 -8.06
N PRO A 19 1.90 -23.95 -9.02
CA PRO A 19 2.93 -24.92 -8.70
C PRO A 19 4.19 -24.20 -8.22
N SER A 20 5.07 -24.92 -7.53
CA SER A 20 6.31 -24.43 -6.91
C SER A 20 7.11 -23.43 -7.76
N LYS A 21 8.03 -22.69 -7.13
CA LYS A 21 8.92 -21.69 -7.76
C LYS A 21 9.61 -22.18 -9.06
N SER A 22 9.73 -23.50 -9.26
CA SER A 22 10.27 -24.12 -10.49
C SER A 22 9.35 -24.02 -11.71
N TYR A 23 8.04 -23.83 -11.55
CA TYR A 23 7.08 -23.75 -12.65
C TYR A 23 7.21 -22.45 -13.48
N PHE A 24 7.71 -21.38 -12.86
CA PHE A 24 8.07 -20.15 -13.57
C PHE A 24 9.44 -20.25 -14.28
N GLY A 25 10.07 -21.42 -14.34
CA GLY A 25 11.39 -21.60 -14.95
C GLY A 25 12.50 -20.80 -14.25
N GLY A 26 12.31 -20.45 -12.96
CA GLY A 26 13.21 -19.57 -12.22
C GLY A 26 13.02 -18.07 -12.49
N ALA A 27 12.06 -17.68 -13.34
CA ALA A 27 11.73 -16.28 -13.55
C ALA A 27 10.91 -15.73 -12.38
N LYS A 28 11.26 -14.53 -11.90
CA LYS A 28 10.46 -13.86 -10.87
C LYS A 28 9.19 -13.29 -11.52
N PRO A 29 7.99 -13.62 -11.03
CA PRO A 29 6.73 -13.10 -11.56
C PRO A 29 6.66 -11.57 -11.43
N PHE A 30 6.00 -10.95 -12.41
CA PHE A 30 5.70 -9.52 -12.40
C PHE A 30 4.28 -9.28 -11.92
N ALA A 31 4.12 -8.31 -11.03
CA ALA A 31 2.84 -7.80 -10.58
C ALA A 31 2.47 -6.51 -11.31
N PHE A 32 1.18 -6.35 -11.61
CA PHE A 32 0.66 -5.11 -12.17
C PHE A 32 0.53 -4.05 -11.09
N THR A 33 0.85 -2.81 -11.45
CA THR A 33 0.51 -1.64 -10.64
C THR A 33 -0.95 -1.27 -10.89
N GLU A 34 -1.51 -0.34 -10.12
CA GLU A 34 -2.91 0.12 -10.27
C GLU A 34 -3.26 0.48 -11.73
N GLN A 35 -2.37 1.20 -12.41
CA GLN A 35 -2.52 1.57 -13.82
C GLN A 35 -2.41 0.36 -14.76
N GLY A 36 -1.62 -0.65 -14.38
CA GLY A 36 -1.48 -1.90 -15.12
C GLY A 36 -2.73 -2.77 -15.07
N VAL A 37 -3.41 -2.81 -13.92
CA VAL A 37 -4.71 -3.52 -13.79
C VAL A 37 -5.79 -2.81 -14.61
N ALA A 38 -5.82 -1.47 -14.57
CA ALA A 38 -6.73 -0.69 -15.40
C ALA A 38 -6.54 -0.99 -16.91
N MET A 39 -5.30 -1.15 -17.38
CA MET A 39 -5.01 -1.51 -18.77
C MET A 39 -5.50 -2.91 -19.16
N LEU A 40 -5.47 -3.88 -18.23
CA LEU A 40 -6.01 -5.23 -18.48
C LEU A 40 -7.54 -5.26 -18.64
N SER A 41 -8.26 -4.27 -18.08
CA SER A 41 -9.71 -4.18 -18.22
C SER A 41 -10.19 -3.96 -19.65
N GLY A 42 -9.35 -3.40 -20.53
CA GLY A 42 -9.64 -3.27 -21.96
C GLY A 42 -9.45 -4.57 -22.75
N ILE A 43 -8.64 -5.50 -22.22
CA ILE A 43 -8.28 -6.76 -22.88
C ILE A 43 -9.24 -7.88 -22.45
N LEU A 44 -9.61 -7.91 -21.17
CA LEU A 44 -10.48 -8.93 -20.62
C LEU A 44 -11.95 -8.51 -20.76
N LYS A 45 -12.63 -9.04 -21.79
CA LYS A 45 -14.02 -8.67 -22.16
C LYS A 45 -15.12 -9.53 -21.53
N SER A 46 -14.78 -10.46 -20.64
CA SER A 46 -15.79 -11.28 -19.97
C SER A 46 -16.40 -10.56 -18.78
N ASP A 47 -17.68 -10.77 -18.52
CA ASP A 47 -18.40 -10.15 -17.39
C ASP A 47 -17.68 -10.38 -16.06
N ARG A 48 -17.20 -11.61 -15.84
CA ARG A 48 -16.41 -11.96 -14.65
C ARG A 48 -15.12 -11.15 -14.52
N ALA A 49 -14.44 -10.86 -15.62
CA ALA A 49 -13.21 -10.09 -15.58
C ALA A 49 -13.48 -8.61 -15.33
N ILE A 50 -14.60 -8.07 -15.83
CA ILE A 50 -15.04 -6.71 -15.55
C ILE A 50 -15.29 -6.54 -14.06
N ASP A 51 -16.04 -7.47 -13.44
CA ASP A 51 -16.33 -7.44 -12.00
C ASP A 51 -15.06 -7.51 -11.15
N MET A 52 -14.12 -8.38 -11.51
CA MET A 52 -12.82 -8.48 -10.82
C MET A 52 -12.01 -7.19 -10.93
N ASN A 53 -11.96 -6.55 -12.11
CA ASN A 53 -11.25 -5.29 -12.28
C ASN A 53 -11.84 -4.18 -11.40
N ILE A 54 -13.17 -4.10 -11.30
CA ILE A 54 -13.84 -3.14 -10.41
C ILE A 54 -13.46 -3.41 -8.95
N ALA A 55 -13.48 -4.67 -8.51
CA ALA A 55 -13.11 -5.05 -7.15
C ALA A 55 -11.66 -4.67 -6.83
N ILE A 56 -10.73 -4.95 -7.74
CA ILE A 56 -9.31 -4.60 -7.57
C ILE A 56 -9.12 -3.09 -7.48
N MET A 57 -9.76 -2.30 -8.35
CA MET A 57 -9.70 -0.84 -8.30
C MET A 57 -10.23 -0.28 -6.98
N ARG A 58 -11.34 -0.82 -6.46
CA ARG A 58 -11.87 -0.43 -5.14
C ARG A 58 -10.86 -0.70 -4.03
N ALA A 59 -10.19 -1.86 -4.03
CA ALA A 59 -9.17 -2.18 -3.04
C ALA A 59 -8.00 -1.19 -3.09
N PHE A 60 -7.49 -0.85 -4.28
CA PHE A 60 -6.41 0.13 -4.43
C PHE A 60 -6.79 1.53 -3.94
N ILE A 61 -8.00 2.01 -4.26
CA ILE A 61 -8.51 3.30 -3.78
C ILE A 61 -8.55 3.31 -2.24
N GLN A 62 -9.03 2.24 -1.61
CA GLN A 62 -9.11 2.14 -0.16
C GLN A 62 -7.71 2.09 0.49
N MET A 63 -6.77 1.33 -0.08
CA MET A 63 -5.38 1.31 0.39
C MET A 63 -4.74 2.70 0.30
N ARG A 64 -4.93 3.42 -0.81
CA ARG A 64 -4.42 4.78 -0.99
C ARG A 64 -5.00 5.75 0.05
N ARG A 65 -6.31 5.68 0.29
CA ARG A 65 -6.99 6.49 1.32
C ARG A 65 -6.43 6.21 2.72
N MET A 66 -6.21 4.94 3.05
CA MET A 66 -5.63 4.52 4.32
C MET A 66 -4.21 5.09 4.50
N ILE A 67 -3.33 4.92 3.51
CA ILE A 67 -1.96 5.47 3.53
C ILE A 67 -1.97 7.00 3.65
N SER A 68 -2.84 7.69 2.91
CA SER A 68 -3.01 9.14 3.02
C SER A 68 -3.50 9.57 4.40
N SER A 69 -4.43 8.82 5.01
CA SER A 69 -4.91 9.08 6.37
C SER A 69 -3.79 8.95 7.41
N TYR A 70 -2.92 7.96 7.28
CA TYR A 70 -1.75 7.81 8.17
C TYR A 70 -0.80 9.00 8.06
N LYS A 71 -0.48 9.47 6.85
CA LYS A 71 0.37 10.66 6.67
C LYS A 71 -0.22 11.92 7.28
N ILE A 72 -1.54 12.10 7.18
CA ILE A 72 -2.23 13.23 7.83
C ILE A 72 -2.15 13.11 9.35
N LEU A 73 -2.33 11.89 9.88
CA LEU A 73 -2.25 11.62 11.32
C LEU A 73 -0.84 11.86 11.85
N GLU A 74 0.18 11.33 11.18
CA GLU A 74 1.60 11.55 11.50
C GLU A 74 1.92 13.05 11.53
N ARG A 75 1.46 13.81 10.53
CA ARG A 75 1.67 15.26 10.48
C ARG A 75 1.00 15.97 11.67
N LYS A 76 -0.23 15.59 12.03
CA LYS A 76 -0.94 16.18 13.18
C LYS A 76 -0.24 15.86 14.50
N ILE A 77 0.28 14.65 14.67
CA ILE A 77 1.04 14.26 15.87
C ILE A 77 2.31 15.11 15.96
N ASN A 78 3.09 15.19 14.88
CA ASN A 78 4.32 16.00 14.84
C ASN A 78 4.03 17.50 15.08
N GLU A 79 2.93 18.04 14.56
CA GLU A 79 2.52 19.43 14.82
C GLU A 79 2.15 19.65 16.29
N MET A 80 1.50 18.68 16.95
CA MET A 80 1.19 18.76 18.38
C MET A 80 2.46 18.67 19.23
N GLU A 81 3.33 17.69 18.99
CA GLU A 81 4.59 17.53 19.72
C GLU A 81 5.44 18.80 19.64
N ASN A 82 5.59 19.39 18.45
CA ASN A 82 6.31 20.65 18.27
C ASN A 82 5.69 21.83 19.04
N LYS A 83 4.37 21.87 19.22
CA LYS A 83 3.72 22.91 20.03
C LYS A 83 3.97 22.69 21.52
N TYR A 84 3.93 21.44 22.00
CA TYR A 84 4.20 21.14 23.41
C TYR A 84 5.67 21.42 23.76
N ASP A 85 6.62 21.01 22.93
CA ASP A 85 8.05 21.25 23.15
C ASP A 85 8.42 22.74 23.16
N LYS A 86 7.76 23.56 22.33
CA LYS A 86 8.00 25.01 22.30
C LYS A 86 7.42 25.74 23.52
N ASN A 87 6.35 25.22 24.09
CA ASN A 87 5.69 25.84 25.24
C ASN A 87 6.32 25.41 26.58
N PHE A 88 6.95 24.25 26.65
CA PHE A 88 7.61 23.74 27.86
C PHE A 88 8.66 24.71 28.46
N PRO A 89 9.55 25.33 27.67
CA PRO A 89 10.53 26.29 28.18
C PRO A 89 9.93 27.60 28.68
N LEU A 90 8.75 28.01 28.16
CA LEU A 90 8.08 29.26 28.56
C LEU A 90 7.46 29.13 29.95
N TYR A 91 6.87 27.98 30.29
CA TYR A 91 6.31 27.75 31.63
C TYR A 91 7.39 27.70 32.72
N LEU A 92 8.55 27.13 32.42
CA LEU A 92 9.68 27.07 33.36
C LEU A 92 10.30 28.46 33.63
N ARG A 93 10.11 29.42 32.73
CA ARG A 93 10.56 30.81 32.91
C ARG A 93 9.63 31.63 33.82
N HIS A 94 8.33 31.35 33.80
CA HIS A 94 7.33 32.02 34.67
C HIS A 94 7.30 31.45 36.10
N LEU A 95 7.74 30.20 36.31
CA LEU A 95 7.80 29.59 37.64
C LEU A 95 9.07 29.93 38.44
N ASN A 96 10.08 30.56 37.80
CA ASN A 96 11.35 30.95 38.42
C ASN A 96 11.55 32.48 38.52
N SER A 97 10.48 33.28 38.41
CA SER A 97 10.49 34.74 38.63
C SER A 97 9.58 35.11 39.80
#